data_AF-A0A937S2Y4-F1
#
_entry.id   AF-A0A937S2Y4-F1
#
_cell.length_a   1.000
_cell.length_b   1.000
_cell.length_c   1.000
_cell.angle_alpha   90.00
_cell.angle_beta   90.00
_cell.angle_gamma   90.00
#
_symmetry.space_group_name_H-M   'P 1'
#
loop_
_entity.id
_entity.type
_entity.pdbx_description
1 polymer ?
#
loop_
_entity_poly.entity_id
_entity_poly.type
_entity_poly.pdbx_seq_one_letter_code
_entity_poly.pdbx_strand_id
1 'polypeptide(L)'
;MLMRSLGFAIASVMWAISGSAQMLTLPARTTGLTPIKGKITAVQSVRIPVGSATTGSETQVMLKFTLQGCLDKLMPVMFYPKVQGNRVTFYVTALNAHTEKSQVARCLTMPQASAQTTVPGVFQRNQVQIVFLDQAPSTAPVVQQ
;
A
#
# COMPACT_ATOMS: atom_id res chain seq x y z
N MET A 1 58.89 31.76 -12.02
CA MET A 1 57.75 31.29 -12.83
C MET A 1 57.16 30.05 -12.16
N LEU A 2 56.12 30.21 -11.34
CA LEU A 2 55.28 29.09 -10.87
C LEU A 2 53.86 29.67 -10.75
N MET A 3 53.12 29.59 -11.85
CA MET A 3 51.73 30.04 -11.93
C MET A 3 50.79 28.84 -11.75
N ARG A 4 49.97 28.98 -10.70
CA ARG A 4 48.51 28.78 -10.72
C ARG A 4 48.02 27.34 -10.88
N SER A 5 47.83 26.74 -9.72
CA SER A 5 46.87 25.69 -9.41
C SER A 5 45.51 25.88 -10.10
N LEU A 6 45.18 24.88 -10.92
CA LEU A 6 43.89 24.21 -11.07
C LEU A 6 42.68 24.90 -10.41
N GLY A 7 41.93 25.66 -11.20
CA GLY A 7 40.60 26.15 -10.86
C GLY A 7 39.68 25.91 -12.06
N PHE A 8 38.41 25.61 -11.77
CA PHE A 8 37.30 25.31 -12.70
C PHE A 8 37.06 23.83 -13.04
N ALA A 9 36.54 23.11 -12.05
CA ALA A 9 35.57 22.03 -12.29
C ALA A 9 34.39 22.19 -11.30
N ILE A 10 33.70 23.33 -11.36
CA ILE A 10 32.46 23.57 -10.62
C ILE A 10 31.42 24.01 -11.65
N ALA A 11 30.85 23.06 -12.40
CA ALA A 11 29.70 23.31 -13.26
C ALA A 11 28.86 22.06 -13.54
N SER A 12 28.88 21.06 -12.66
CA SER A 12 27.98 19.91 -12.70
C SER A 12 26.99 19.99 -11.54
N VAL A 13 26.20 21.08 -11.51
CA VAL A 13 25.00 21.16 -10.67
C VAL A 13 23.98 20.21 -11.29
N MET A 14 23.85 19.06 -10.65
CA MET A 14 22.91 18.00 -10.96
C MET A 14 21.49 18.55 -10.96
N TRP A 15 20.84 18.47 -12.13
CA TRP A 15 19.39 18.52 -12.20
C TRP A 15 18.84 17.28 -11.50
N ALA A 16 18.33 17.45 -10.29
CA ALA A 16 17.46 16.48 -9.66
C ALA A 16 16.18 16.40 -10.50
N ILE A 17 16.08 15.35 -11.31
CA ILE A 17 14.89 15.05 -12.10
C ILE A 17 13.83 14.63 -11.07
N SER A 18 12.96 15.56 -10.68
CA SER A 18 11.75 15.25 -9.93
C SER A 18 10.93 14.25 -10.77
N GLY A 19 10.88 13.00 -10.34
CA GLY A 19 10.05 11.99 -11.01
C GLY A 19 8.61 12.46 -11.04
N SER A 20 8.05 12.63 -12.25
CA SER A 20 6.64 12.95 -12.42
C SER A 20 5.81 11.82 -11.82
N ALA A 21 4.87 12.19 -10.93
CA ALA A 21 3.89 11.24 -10.43
C ALA A 21 3.12 10.67 -11.63
N GLN A 22 3.22 9.36 -11.83
CA GLN A 22 2.49 8.68 -12.90
C GLN A 22 0.99 8.88 -12.64
N MET A 23 0.30 9.60 -13.54
CA MET A 23 -1.15 9.73 -13.46
C MET A 23 -1.77 8.36 -13.72
N LEU A 24 -2.35 7.77 -12.68
CA LEU A 24 -3.05 6.50 -12.79
C LEU A 24 -4.49 6.75 -13.27
N THR A 25 -4.73 6.49 -14.54
CA THR A 25 -6.09 6.55 -15.11
C THR A 25 -6.90 5.33 -14.66
N LEU A 26 -7.97 5.57 -13.91
CA LEU A 26 -8.93 4.53 -13.53
C LEU A 26 -9.86 4.21 -14.70
N PRO A 27 -9.98 2.95 -15.13
CA PRO A 27 -10.94 2.55 -16.15
C PRO A 27 -12.38 2.85 -15.74
N ALA A 28 -13.24 3.09 -16.72
CA ALA A 28 -14.68 3.17 -16.51
C ALA A 28 -15.16 1.87 -15.82
N ARG A 29 -16.03 2.00 -14.81
CA ARG A 29 -16.55 0.88 -13.99
C ARG A 29 -15.53 0.19 -13.08
N THR A 30 -14.60 0.96 -12.50
CA THR A 30 -13.81 0.47 -11.35
C THR A 30 -14.71 0.41 -10.11
N THR A 31 -14.67 -0.71 -9.38
CA THR A 31 -15.38 -0.88 -8.11
C THR A 31 -14.40 -1.10 -6.96
N GLY A 32 -14.78 -0.65 -5.77
CA GLY A 32 -14.10 -1.03 -4.55
C GLY A 32 -14.38 -2.50 -4.25
N LEU A 33 -13.32 -3.27 -4.03
CA LEU A 33 -13.42 -4.62 -3.47
C LEU A 33 -12.75 -4.65 -2.11
N THR A 34 -13.46 -5.22 -1.16
CA THR A 34 -12.87 -5.46 0.15
C THR A 34 -12.25 -6.85 0.21
N PRO A 35 -11.03 -6.95 0.75
CA PRO A 35 -10.48 -8.25 1.07
C PRO A 35 -11.27 -8.92 2.20
N ILE A 36 -11.77 -10.13 1.96
CA ILE A 36 -12.61 -10.87 2.92
C ILE A 36 -11.75 -11.38 4.09
N LYS A 37 -10.59 -11.93 3.76
CA LYS A 37 -9.65 -12.52 4.72
C LYS A 37 -8.24 -12.30 4.21
N GLY A 38 -7.32 -12.10 5.13
CA GLY A 38 -5.91 -12.02 4.80
C GLY A 38 -5.03 -12.32 5.99
N LYS A 39 -3.74 -12.47 5.71
CA LYS A 39 -2.71 -12.71 6.70
C LYS A 39 -1.48 -11.86 6.40
N ILE A 40 -0.83 -11.42 7.46
CA ILE A 40 0.50 -10.84 7.39
C ILE A 40 1.49 -11.98 7.09
N THR A 41 2.16 -11.88 5.95
CA THR A 41 3.17 -12.87 5.53
C THR A 41 4.57 -12.50 6.01
N ALA A 42 4.88 -11.21 6.08
CA ALA A 42 6.15 -10.71 6.61
C ALA A 42 5.99 -9.32 7.23
N VAL A 43 6.80 -9.05 8.24
CA VAL A 43 7.01 -7.71 8.82
C VAL A 43 8.52 -7.53 8.92
N GLN A 44 9.04 -6.48 8.30
CA GLN A 44 10.47 -6.21 8.24
C GLN A 44 10.73 -4.74 8.56
N SER A 45 11.74 -4.46 9.36
CA SER A 45 12.17 -3.09 9.60
C SER A 45 13.28 -2.73 8.62
N VAL A 46 13.07 -1.67 7.86
CA VAL A 46 13.98 -1.19 6.83
C VAL A 46 14.51 0.18 7.27
N ARG A 47 15.82 0.38 7.17
CA ARG A 47 16.41 1.71 7.38
C ARG A 47 16.28 2.50 6.09
N ILE A 48 15.67 3.67 6.19
CA ILE A 48 15.50 4.59 5.08
C ILE A 48 16.39 5.82 5.27
N PRO A 49 17.09 6.30 4.24
CA PRO A 49 17.82 7.56 4.34
C PRO A 49 16.81 8.71 4.41
N VAL A 50 16.83 9.48 5.50
CA VAL A 50 16.10 10.76 5.64
C VAL A 50 17.13 11.86 5.60
N GLY A 51 17.54 12.23 4.38
CA GLY A 51 18.58 13.24 4.15
C GLY A 51 20.01 12.68 4.18
N SER A 52 20.98 13.60 4.17
CA SER A 52 22.42 13.28 4.01
C SER A 52 23.10 12.76 5.27
N ALA A 53 22.49 12.91 6.45
CA ALA A 53 23.13 12.59 7.74
C ALA A 53 22.28 11.74 8.70
N THR A 54 20.98 11.53 8.41
CA THR A 54 20.08 10.80 9.30
C THR A 54 19.43 9.62 8.61
N THR A 55 19.38 8.49 9.32
CA THR A 55 18.64 7.30 8.89
C THR A 55 17.37 7.17 9.72
N GLY A 56 16.24 7.09 9.04
CA GLY A 56 14.94 6.80 9.60
C GLY A 56 14.74 5.29 9.59
N SER A 57 13.73 4.85 10.32
CA SER A 57 13.30 3.45 10.28
C SER A 57 11.86 3.39 9.81
N GLU A 58 11.59 2.52 8.86
CA GLU A 58 10.25 2.16 8.43
C GLU A 58 10.00 0.70 8.71
N THR A 59 8.74 0.35 8.93
CA THR A 59 8.29 -1.03 8.97
C THR A 59 7.53 -1.33 7.70
N GLN A 60 8.05 -2.31 6.96
CA GLN A 60 7.44 -2.86 5.76
C GLN A 60 6.60 -4.08 6.14
N VAL A 61 5.35 -4.09 5.69
CA VAL A 61 4.38 -5.15 5.97
C VAL A 61 3.95 -5.76 4.65
N MET A 62 4.13 -7.08 4.53
CA MET A 62 3.65 -7.87 3.40
C MET A 62 2.37 -8.59 3.76
N LEU A 63 1.39 -8.49 2.87
CA LEU A 63 0.04 -8.95 3.08
C LEU A 63 -0.37 -9.87 1.94
N LYS A 64 -1.00 -10.99 2.30
CA LYS A 64 -1.69 -11.86 1.35
C LYS A 64 -3.15 -11.94 1.76
N PHE A 65 -4.05 -11.62 0.83
CA PHE A 65 -5.48 -11.56 1.11
C PHE A 65 -6.31 -12.12 -0.04
N THR A 66 -7.55 -12.48 0.28
CA THR A 66 -8.55 -13.00 -0.65
C THR A 66 -9.59 -11.92 -0.87
N LEU A 67 -9.99 -11.70 -2.12
CA LEU A 67 -10.96 -10.66 -2.47
C LEU A 67 -12.37 -11.22 -2.65
N GLN A 68 -13.37 -10.39 -2.39
CA GLN A 68 -14.75 -10.69 -2.68
C GLN A 68 -15.05 -10.47 -4.16
N GLY A 69 -15.55 -11.50 -4.85
CA GLY A 69 -15.89 -11.42 -6.27
C GLY A 69 -14.75 -11.80 -7.22
N CYS A 70 -14.99 -11.62 -8.52
CA CYS A 70 -14.07 -12.05 -9.56
C CYS A 70 -13.07 -10.92 -9.80
N LEU A 71 -11.79 -11.24 -9.63
CA LEU A 71 -10.71 -10.31 -9.90
C LEU A 71 -10.35 -10.41 -11.38
N ASP A 72 -10.68 -9.35 -12.13
CA ASP A 72 -10.18 -9.19 -13.50
C ASP A 72 -8.79 -8.58 -13.44
N LYS A 73 -8.73 -7.36 -12.89
CA LYS A 73 -7.51 -6.59 -12.78
C LYS A 73 -7.49 -5.87 -11.44
N LEU A 74 -6.55 -6.28 -10.59
CA LEU A 74 -6.26 -5.60 -9.35
C LEU A 74 -5.69 -4.21 -9.65
N MET A 75 -6.50 -3.20 -9.36
CA MET A 75 -6.11 -1.81 -9.31
C MET A 75 -5.51 -1.51 -7.93
N PRO A 76 -5.06 -0.28 -7.61
CA PRO A 76 -4.29 -0.02 -6.40
C PRO A 76 -4.97 -0.53 -5.14
N VAL A 77 -4.14 -1.11 -4.28
CA VAL A 77 -4.52 -1.47 -2.92
C VAL A 77 -4.15 -0.29 -2.04
N MET A 78 -5.17 0.32 -1.43
CA MET A 78 -4.98 1.49 -0.59
C MET A 78 -4.82 1.05 0.86
N PHE A 79 -3.83 1.66 1.51
CA PHE A 79 -3.48 1.42 2.91
C PHE A 79 -3.60 2.72 3.67
N TYR A 80 -4.37 2.70 4.75
CA TYR A 80 -4.43 3.80 5.71
C TYR A 80 -3.88 3.33 7.06
N PRO A 81 -2.65 3.72 7.43
CA PRO A 81 -2.08 3.38 8.73
C PRO A 81 -2.59 4.31 9.83
N LYS A 82 -3.02 3.75 10.95
CA LYS A 82 -3.32 4.46 12.20
C LYS A 82 -2.38 3.99 13.30
N VAL A 83 -1.49 4.86 13.74
CA VAL A 83 -0.53 4.58 14.82
C VAL A 83 -1.14 5.01 16.15
N GLN A 84 -1.10 4.13 17.14
CA GLN A 84 -1.58 4.37 18.51
C GLN A 84 -0.55 3.82 19.50
N GLY A 85 0.32 4.70 20.02
CA GLY A 85 1.42 4.30 20.89
C GLY A 85 2.39 3.35 20.17
N ASN A 86 2.55 2.14 20.71
CA ASN A 86 3.42 1.11 20.12
C ASN A 86 2.73 0.18 19.12
N ARG A 87 1.47 0.45 18.75
CA ARG A 87 0.69 -0.36 17.81
C ARG A 87 0.37 0.42 16.55
N VAL A 88 0.29 -0.29 15.44
CA VAL A 88 -0.18 0.23 14.15
C VAL A 88 -1.31 -0.63 13.62
N THR A 89 -2.40 0.02 13.20
CA THR A 89 -3.51 -0.62 12.50
C THR A 89 -3.51 -0.16 11.05
N PHE A 90 -3.39 -1.07 10.09
CA PHE A 90 -3.58 -0.76 8.68
C PHE A 90 -5.02 -1.08 8.28
N TYR A 91 -5.71 -0.07 7.77
CA TYR A 91 -6.98 -0.24 7.10
C TYR A 91 -6.72 -0.44 5.61
N VAL A 92 -7.23 -1.54 5.06
CA VAL A 92 -6.90 -2.00 3.71
C VAL A 92 -8.16 -2.08 2.87
N THR A 93 -8.12 -1.47 1.69
CA THR A 93 -9.13 -1.61 0.64
C THR A 93 -8.45 -1.87 -0.70
N ALA A 94 -9.09 -2.58 -1.61
CA ALA A 94 -8.57 -2.86 -2.94
C ALA A 94 -9.55 -2.34 -4.00
N LEU A 95 -9.04 -2.04 -5.18
CA LEU A 95 -9.87 -1.67 -6.32
C LEU A 95 -9.83 -2.78 -7.36
N ASN A 96 -10.97 -3.10 -7.96
CA ASN A 96 -11.04 -3.99 -9.13
C ASN A 96 -11.53 -3.19 -10.33
N ALA A 97 -10.74 -3.19 -11.39
CA ALA A 97 -11.22 -2.71 -12.69
C ALA A 97 -11.94 -3.85 -13.39
N HIS A 98 -13.26 -3.70 -13.57
CA HIS A 98 -14.06 -4.68 -14.29
C HIS A 98 -13.90 -4.57 -15.80
N THR A 99 -13.89 -5.72 -16.47
CA THR A 99 -14.31 -5.87 -17.86
C THR A 99 -15.77 -6.34 -17.91
N GLU A 100 -16.46 -6.19 -19.05
CA GLU A 100 -17.85 -6.68 -19.20
C GLU A 100 -18.02 -8.17 -18.86
N LYS A 101 -16.94 -8.96 -18.95
CA LYS A 101 -16.94 -10.40 -18.66
C LYS A 101 -16.99 -10.72 -17.16
N SER A 102 -16.36 -9.96 -16.27
CA SER A 102 -16.44 -10.24 -14.82
C SER A 102 -17.76 -9.82 -14.20
N GLN A 103 -18.45 -8.85 -14.78
CA GLN A 103 -19.73 -8.37 -14.27
C GLN A 103 -20.82 -9.45 -14.32
N VAL A 104 -20.67 -10.42 -15.22
CA VAL A 104 -21.64 -11.49 -15.48
C VAL A 104 -21.17 -12.87 -15.03
N ALA A 105 -19.90 -13.02 -14.61
CA ALA A 105 -19.32 -14.31 -14.28
C ALA A 105 -19.53 -14.72 -12.82
N ARG A 106 -19.83 -16.01 -12.59
CA ARG A 106 -19.67 -16.64 -11.27
C ARG A 106 -18.22 -17.09 -11.10
N CYS A 107 -17.58 -16.66 -10.03
CA CYS A 107 -16.17 -16.97 -9.79
C CYS A 107 -16.03 -18.44 -9.39
N LEU A 108 -15.31 -19.22 -10.20
CA LEU A 108 -15.00 -20.61 -9.90
C LEU A 108 -14.13 -20.74 -8.64
N THR A 109 -13.27 -19.74 -8.39
CA THR A 109 -12.44 -19.64 -7.18
C THR A 109 -12.32 -18.20 -6.73
N MET A 110 -12.18 -17.97 -5.42
CA MET A 110 -11.91 -16.64 -4.89
C MET A 110 -10.45 -16.26 -5.16
N PRO A 111 -10.20 -15.10 -5.77
CA PRO A 111 -8.86 -14.69 -6.13
C PRO A 111 -8.04 -14.30 -4.91
N GLN A 112 -6.77 -14.71 -4.91
CA GLN A 112 -5.78 -14.29 -3.92
C GLN A 112 -4.87 -13.22 -4.50
N ALA A 113 -4.68 -12.16 -3.73
CA ALA A 113 -3.79 -11.05 -4.06
C ALA A 113 -2.76 -10.84 -2.95
N SER A 114 -1.65 -10.20 -3.33
CA SER A 114 -0.60 -9.80 -2.41
C SER A 114 -0.30 -8.33 -2.57
N ALA A 115 -0.02 -7.65 -1.48
CA ALA A 115 0.38 -6.26 -1.49
C ALA A 115 1.36 -5.97 -0.36
N GLN A 116 2.04 -4.85 -0.48
CA GLN A 116 3.04 -4.39 0.45
C GLN A 116 2.75 -2.95 0.82
N THR A 117 2.98 -2.61 2.09
CA THR A 117 2.83 -1.25 2.60
C THR A 117 3.96 -0.96 3.59
N THR A 118 4.26 0.32 3.79
CA THR A 118 5.24 0.80 4.75
C THR A 118 4.60 1.78 5.72
N VAL A 119 5.15 1.83 6.95
CA VAL A 119 4.80 2.85 7.94
C VAL A 119 6.07 3.34 8.62
N PRO A 120 6.24 4.65 8.86
CA PRO A 120 7.34 5.17 9.67
C PRO A 120 7.34 4.58 11.08
N GLY A 121 8.51 4.18 11.57
CA GLY A 121 8.71 3.55 12.88
C GLY A 121 9.12 2.08 12.81
N VAL A 122 9.50 1.53 13.95
CA VAL A 122 9.88 0.11 14.12
C VAL A 122 8.76 -0.60 14.87
N PHE A 123 8.05 -1.48 14.18
CA PHE A 123 6.97 -2.29 14.75
C PHE A 123 7.28 -3.78 14.58
N GLN A 124 7.03 -4.53 15.64
CA GLN A 124 7.08 -5.99 15.60
C GLN A 124 5.75 -6.56 15.07
N ARG A 125 5.75 -7.83 14.64
CA ARG A 125 4.57 -8.47 14.08
C ARG A 125 3.34 -8.45 15.02
N ASN A 126 3.55 -8.61 16.32
CA ASN A 126 2.49 -8.57 17.34
C ASN A 126 1.94 -7.14 17.61
N GLN A 127 2.59 -6.11 17.06
CA GLN A 127 2.18 -4.71 17.16
C GLN A 127 1.47 -4.21 15.90
N VAL A 128 1.42 -5.03 14.84
CA VAL A 128 0.78 -4.72 13.58
C VAL A 128 -0.57 -5.43 13.49
N GLN A 129 -1.63 -4.64 13.33
CA GLN A 129 -2.99 -5.13 13.09
C GLN A 129 -3.44 -4.74 11.68
N ILE A 130 -4.20 -5.63 11.02
CA ILE A 130 -4.79 -5.38 9.71
C ILE A 130 -6.30 -5.45 9.83
N VAL A 131 -6.97 -4.44 9.30
CA VAL A 131 -8.43 -4.35 9.22
C VAL A 131 -8.80 -4.15 7.76
N PHE A 132 -9.66 -5.01 7.22
CA PHE A 132 -10.17 -4.89 5.87
C PHE A 132 -11.48 -4.10 5.88
N LEU A 133 -11.57 -3.05 5.07
CA LEU A 133 -12.67 -2.08 5.09
C LEU A 133 -13.86 -2.49 4.19
N ASP A 134 -14.65 -3.47 4.62
CA ASP A 134 -16.10 -3.63 4.32
C ASP A 134 -16.64 -4.76 5.19
N GLN A 135 -17.08 -4.41 6.38
CA GLN A 135 -18.38 -4.89 6.75
C GLN A 135 -19.30 -3.70 6.47
N ALA A 136 -20.22 -3.82 5.50
CA ALA A 136 -21.48 -3.12 5.68
C ALA A 136 -21.90 -3.40 7.13
N PRO A 137 -22.33 -2.40 7.93
CA PRO A 137 -22.83 -2.69 9.27
C PRO A 137 -23.80 -3.84 9.08
N SER A 138 -23.49 -4.98 9.71
CA SER A 138 -24.42 -6.08 9.80
C SER A 138 -25.67 -5.42 10.34
N THR A 139 -26.71 -5.29 9.52
CA THR A 139 -28.05 -5.12 10.00
C THR A 139 -28.30 -6.37 10.83
N ALA A 140 -27.92 -6.29 12.10
CA ALA A 140 -28.40 -7.21 13.11
C ALA A 140 -29.92 -7.28 12.91
N PRO A 141 -30.52 -8.48 13.02
CA PRO A 141 -31.94 -8.60 12.83
C PRO A 141 -32.62 -7.67 13.82
N VAL A 142 -33.48 -6.80 13.32
CA VAL A 142 -34.43 -6.08 14.16
C VAL A 142 -35.29 -7.17 14.79
N VAL A 143 -34.96 -7.55 16.02
CA VAL A 143 -35.82 -8.32 16.90
C VAL A 143 -35.97 -7.50 18.17
N GLN A 144 -37.24 -7.38 18.56
CA GLN A 144 -37.81 -6.93 19.84
C GLN A 144 -38.08 -5.42 19.91
N GLN A 145 -39.32 -4.97 20.21
CA GLN A 145 -40.39 -5.59 21.01
C GLN A 145 -41.75 -5.56 20.34
#